data_AF-A0A497GXJ8-F1
#
_entry.id   AF-A0A497GXJ8-F1
#
_cell.length_a   1.000
_cell.length_b   1.000
_cell.length_c   1.000
_cell.angle_alpha   90.00
_cell.angle_beta   90.00
_cell.angle_gamma   90.00
#
_symmetry.space_group_name_H-M   'P 1'
#
loop_
_entity.id
_entity.type
_entity.pdbx_description
1 polymer ?
#
loop_
_entity_poly.entity_id
_entity_poly.type
_entity_poly.pdbx_seq_one_letter_code
_entity_poly.pdbx_strand_id
1 'polypeptide(L)'
;MTMATKEDVLALAATFQGVVRLYHPYFRMLVRVPVTGKGNPRWRLLCKVVDLLHEELLWERRWNYISFVVEQMCYLTSDPGVWLRNLASRKWIRRYKLRFE
;
A
#
# COMPACT_ATOMS: atom_id res chain seq x y z
N MET A 1 5.18 5.21 -18.47
CA MET A 1 5.05 4.33 -17.29
C MET A 1 6.10 4.76 -16.29
N THR A 2 5.68 5.31 -15.15
CA THR A 2 6.59 5.56 -14.02
C THR A 2 6.88 4.21 -13.38
N MET A 3 8.15 3.82 -13.29
CA MET A 3 8.54 2.62 -12.55
C MET A 3 8.72 2.99 -11.08
N ALA A 4 8.11 2.23 -10.17
CA ALA A 4 8.33 2.34 -8.74
C ALA A 4 9.84 2.35 -8.40
N THR A 5 10.32 3.45 -7.83
CA THR A 5 11.69 3.52 -7.34
C THR A 5 11.84 2.75 -6.03
N LYS A 6 13.09 2.43 -5.64
CA LYS A 6 13.36 1.80 -4.34
C LYS A 6 12.85 2.70 -3.20
N GLU A 7 13.08 4.00 -3.32
CA GLU A 7 12.70 5.02 -2.35
C GLU A 7 11.18 5.09 -2.22
N ASP A 8 10.45 5.03 -3.33
CA ASP A 8 8.99 4.97 -3.30
C ASP A 8 8.49 3.71 -2.59
N VAL A 9 9.06 2.55 -2.90
CA VAL A 9 8.66 1.28 -2.27
C VAL A 9 8.88 1.32 -0.75
N LEU A 10 10.01 1.89 -0.30
CA LEU A 10 10.31 2.07 1.12
C LEU A 10 9.39 3.11 1.78
N ALA A 11 9.10 4.21 1.09
CA ALA A 11 8.17 5.24 1.57
C ALA A 11 6.74 4.71 1.71
N LEU A 12 6.27 3.94 0.72
CA LEU A 12 4.99 3.25 0.77
C LEU A 12 4.96 2.25 1.93
N ALA A 13 6.05 1.51 2.12
CA ALA A 13 6.14 0.54 3.20
C ALA A 13 6.07 1.18 4.59
N ALA A 14 6.79 2.29 4.79
CA ALA A 14 6.74 3.06 6.03
C ALA A 14 5.33 3.63 6.27
N THR A 15 4.70 4.18 5.23
CA THR A 15 3.32 4.71 5.27
C THR A 15 2.34 3.62 5.70
N PHE A 16 2.38 2.46 5.05
CA PHE A 16 1.51 1.33 5.40
C PHE A 16 1.72 0.86 6.83
N GLN A 17 2.98 0.72 7.29
CA GLN A 17 3.25 0.36 8.67
C GLN A 17 2.67 1.38 9.65
N GLY A 18 2.81 2.67 9.37
CA GLY A 18 2.26 3.75 10.18
C GLY A 18 0.75 3.62 10.34
N VAL A 19 0.02 3.47 9.23
CA VAL A 19 -1.44 3.31 9.24
C VAL A 19 -1.86 2.02 9.96
N VAL A 20 -1.21 0.89 9.67
CA VAL A 20 -1.55 -0.40 10.29
C VAL A 20 -1.37 -0.36 11.80
N ARG A 21 -0.37 0.36 12.30
CA ARG A 21 -0.10 0.47 13.75
C ARG A 21 -1.18 1.20 14.54
N LEU A 22 -2.07 1.94 13.88
CA LEU A 22 -3.26 2.50 14.51
C LEU A 22 -4.23 1.39 14.98
N TYR A 23 -4.18 0.21 14.34
CA TYR A 23 -5.05 -0.94 14.63
C TYR A 23 -4.28 -2.13 15.21
N HIS A 24 -3.01 -2.29 14.84
CA HIS A 24 -2.09 -3.34 15.30
C HIS A 24 -0.78 -2.73 15.81
N PRO A 25 -0.72 -2.29 17.08
CA PRO A 25 0.41 -1.50 17.61
C PRO A 25 1.78 -2.16 17.44
N TYR A 26 1.84 -3.49 17.50
CA TYR A 26 3.08 -4.26 17.40
C TYR A 26 3.45 -4.68 15.97
N PHE A 27 2.64 -4.32 14.97
CA PHE A 27 2.92 -4.70 13.59
C PHE A 27 4.27 -4.13 13.10
N ARG A 28 5.05 -4.99 12.45
CA ARG A 28 6.32 -4.63 11.80
C ARG A 28 6.30 -5.11 10.36
N MET A 29 6.46 -4.16 9.44
CA MET A 29 6.63 -4.50 8.05
C MET A 29 8.10 -4.78 7.75
N LEU A 30 8.41 -6.05 7.51
CA LEU A 30 9.73 -6.45 7.01
C LEU A 30 9.75 -6.40 5.48
N VAL A 31 10.54 -5.48 4.93
CA VAL A 31 10.79 -5.35 3.49
C VAL A 31 12.22 -5.78 3.21
N ARG A 32 12.40 -6.81 2.38
CA ARG A 32 13.73 -7.19 1.87
C ARG A 32 13.93 -6.50 0.53
N VAL A 33 14.88 -5.59 0.48
CA VAL A 33 15.28 -4.91 -0.77
C VAL A 33 16.02 -5.92 -1.65
N PRO A 34 15.56 -6.18 -2.88
CA PRO A 34 16.29 -7.04 -3.80
C PRO A 34 17.60 -6.38 -4.23
N VAL A 35 18.69 -7.12 -4.13
CA VAL A 35 19.99 -6.71 -4.70
C VAL A 35 20.06 -7.04 -6.19
N THR A 36 19.43 -8.14 -6.60
CA THR A 36 19.29 -8.59 -8.00
C THR A 36 17.93 -9.25 -8.24
N GLY A 37 17.48 -9.27 -9.50
CA GLY A 37 16.25 -9.95 -9.91
C GLY A 37 14.95 -9.25 -9.51
N LYS A 38 13.83 -9.99 -9.58
CA LYS A 38 12.46 -9.44 -9.41
C LYS A 38 12.06 -9.14 -7.96
N GLY A 39 12.88 -9.52 -6.98
CA GLY A 39 12.56 -9.42 -5.55
C GLY A 39 11.47 -10.39 -5.06
N ASN A 40 11.24 -10.36 -3.75
CA ASN A 40 10.28 -11.26 -3.10
C ASN A 40 8.81 -10.87 -3.44
N PRO A 41 7.82 -11.74 -3.18
CA PRO A 41 6.42 -11.44 -3.50
C PRO A 41 5.89 -10.14 -2.86
N ARG A 42 6.33 -9.81 -1.65
CA ARG A 42 5.93 -8.58 -0.95
C ARG A 42 6.50 -7.33 -1.62
N TRP A 43 7.77 -7.37 -2.04
CA TRP A 43 8.41 -6.31 -2.80
C TRP A 43 7.66 -6.04 -4.10
N ARG A 44 7.38 -7.09 -4.87
CA ARG A 44 6.61 -6.98 -6.13
C ARG A 44 5.22 -6.40 -5.90
N LEU A 45 4.56 -6.78 -4.80
CA LEU A 45 3.26 -6.22 -4.43
C LEU A 45 3.36 -4.73 -4.10
N LEU A 46 4.37 -4.31 -3.33
CA LEU A 46 4.60 -2.90 -3.03
C LEU A 46 4.89 -2.10 -4.30
N CYS A 47 5.75 -2.58 -5.21
CA CYS A 47 5.96 -1.95 -6.51
C CYS A 47 4.64 -1.75 -7.26
N LYS A 48 3.80 -2.79 -7.33
CA LYS A 48 2.48 -2.70 -7.98
C LYS A 48 1.58 -1.64 -7.35
N VAL A 49 1.61 -1.49 -6.02
CA VAL A 49 0.84 -0.43 -5.34
C VAL A 49 1.40 0.95 -5.67
N VAL A 50 2.73 1.12 -5.65
CA VAL A 50 3.38 2.38 -6.04
C VAL A 50 3.00 2.78 -7.46
N ASP A 51 3.16 1.86 -8.42
CA ASP A 51 2.84 2.10 -9.83
C ASP A 51 1.37 2.51 -9.99
N LEU A 52 0.46 1.83 -9.30
CA LEU A 52 -0.97 2.14 -9.33
C LEU A 52 -1.28 3.52 -8.74
N LEU A 53 -0.62 3.91 -7.64
CA LEU A 53 -0.84 5.23 -7.04
C LEU A 53 -0.29 6.36 -7.90
N HIS A 54 0.84 6.14 -8.58
CA HIS A 54 1.36 7.12 -9.55
C HIS A 54 0.45 7.23 -10.77
N GLU A 55 -0.02 6.11 -11.33
CA GLU A 55 -0.95 6.08 -12.46
C GLU A 55 -2.24 6.85 -12.13
N GLU A 56 -2.77 6.68 -10.92
CA GLU A 56 -4.04 7.25 -10.49
C GLU A 56 -3.90 8.65 -9.88
N LEU A 57 -2.69 9.24 -9.88
CA LEU A 57 -2.34 10.54 -9.30
C LEU A 57 -2.64 10.65 -7.80
N LEU A 58 -2.49 9.54 -7.07
CA LEU A 58 -2.76 9.43 -5.64
C LEU A 58 -1.49 9.30 -4.79
N TRP A 59 -0.29 9.36 -5.38
CA TRP A 59 0.98 9.20 -4.65
C TRP A 59 1.14 10.18 -3.48
N GLU A 60 0.84 11.46 -3.70
CA GLU A 60 0.88 12.49 -2.65
C GLU A 60 -0.21 12.28 -1.59
N ARG A 61 -1.31 11.62 -1.97
CA ARG A 61 -2.43 11.27 -1.08
C ARG A 61 -2.35 9.84 -0.55
N ARG A 62 -1.20 9.16 -0.68
CA ARG A 62 -1.03 7.74 -0.34
C ARG A 62 -1.45 7.42 1.10
N TRP A 63 -1.17 8.31 2.06
CA TRP A 63 -1.59 8.13 3.45
C TRP A 63 -3.12 8.04 3.57
N ASN A 64 -3.84 8.95 2.93
CA ASN A 64 -5.30 9.00 2.96
C ASN A 64 -5.91 7.77 2.29
N TYR A 65 -5.38 7.39 1.12
CA TYR A 65 -5.84 6.18 0.43
C TYR A 65 -5.60 4.91 1.25
N ILE A 66 -4.39 4.76 1.82
CA ILE A 66 -4.07 3.58 2.64
C ILE A 66 -4.93 3.55 3.90
N SER A 67 -5.12 4.69 4.56
CA SER A 67 -5.99 4.82 5.74
C SER A 67 -7.42 4.43 5.41
N PHE A 68 -7.97 4.91 4.30
CA PHE A 68 -9.30 4.53 3.83
C PHE A 68 -9.41 3.01 3.62
N VAL A 69 -8.47 2.38 2.90
CA VAL A 69 -8.55 0.93 2.65
C VAL A 69 -8.41 0.14 3.94
N VAL A 70 -7.48 0.52 4.82
CA VAL A 70 -7.28 -0.17 6.12
C VAL A 70 -8.50 -0.01 7.01
N GLU A 71 -9.06 1.18 7.13
CA GLU A 71 -10.28 1.44 7.91
C GLU A 71 -11.45 0.60 7.39
N GLN A 72 -11.64 0.49 6.07
CA GLN A 72 -12.73 -0.32 5.53
C GLN A 72 -12.47 -1.83 5.70
N MET A 73 -11.21 -2.26 5.62
CA MET A 73 -10.85 -3.67 5.71
C MET A 73 -10.75 -4.18 7.15
N CYS A 74 -10.48 -3.32 8.13
CA CYS A 74 -10.35 -3.75 9.52
C CYS A 74 -11.67 -4.27 10.10
N TYR A 75 -12.82 -3.82 9.56
CA TYR A 75 -14.13 -4.38 9.86
C TYR A 75 -14.35 -5.80 9.29
N LEU A 76 -13.56 -6.20 8.28
CA LEU A 76 -13.72 -7.48 7.57
C LEU A 76 -12.67 -8.52 7.98
N THR A 77 -11.45 -8.08 8.26
CA THR A 77 -10.33 -8.96 8.60
C THR A 77 -9.25 -8.20 9.36
N SER A 78 -8.58 -8.89 10.28
CA SER A 78 -7.46 -8.36 11.07
C SER A 78 -6.08 -8.74 10.52
N ASP A 79 -5.99 -9.17 9.25
CA ASP A 79 -4.72 -9.53 8.60
C ASP A 79 -4.16 -8.37 7.73
N PRO A 80 -3.08 -7.69 8.16
CA PRO A 80 -2.42 -6.64 7.37
C PRO A 80 -1.92 -7.13 6.00
N GLY A 81 -1.61 -8.42 5.86
CA GLY A 81 -1.25 -9.00 4.57
C GLY A 81 -2.40 -8.96 3.57
N VAL A 82 -3.64 -9.18 4.02
CA VAL A 82 -4.85 -9.01 3.20
C VAL A 82 -5.05 -7.54 2.84
N TRP A 83 -4.85 -6.62 3.79
CA TRP A 83 -5.01 -5.18 3.56
C TRP A 83 -4.04 -4.68 2.48
N LEU A 84 -2.76 -5.07 2.57
CA LEU A 84 -1.75 -4.72 1.57
C LEU A 84 -2.10 -5.23 0.16
N ARG A 85 -2.64 -6.46 0.05
CA ARG A 85 -3.11 -6.99 -1.24
C ARG A 85 -4.26 -6.17 -1.82
N ASN A 86 -5.15 -5.66 -0.96
CA ASN A 86 -6.28 -4.84 -1.39
C ASN A 86 -5.87 -3.45 -1.87
N LEU A 87 -4.75 -2.89 -1.37
CA LEU A 87 -4.21 -1.63 -1.89
C LEU A 87 -3.89 -1.69 -3.38
N ALA A 88 -3.51 -2.86 -3.90
CA ALA A 88 -3.14 -3.08 -5.30
C ALA A 88 -4.35 -3.34 -6.23
N SER A 89 -5.56 -2.94 -5.81
CA SER A 89 -6.81 -3.17 -6.53
C SER A 89 -7.44 -1.88 -7.02
N ARG A 90 -7.71 -1.78 -8.32
CA ARG A 90 -8.43 -0.64 -8.92
C ARG A 90 -9.84 -0.47 -8.37
N LYS A 91 -10.46 -1.55 -7.86
CA LYS A 91 -11.77 -1.46 -7.19
C LYS A 91 -11.71 -0.55 -5.97
N TRP A 92 -10.62 -0.61 -5.20
CA TRP A 92 -10.44 0.22 -4.02
C TRP A 92 -10.09 1.67 -4.38
N ILE A 93 -9.30 1.88 -5.43
CA ILE A 93 -9.07 3.23 -5.99
C ILE A 93 -10.39 3.88 -6.39
N ARG A 94 -11.24 3.17 -7.15
CA ARG A 94 -12.55 3.69 -7.58
C ARG A 94 -13.43 4.02 -6.38
N ARG A 95 -13.47 3.16 -5.36
CA ARG A 95 -14.22 3.42 -4.11
C ARG A 95 -13.69 4.64 -3.37
N TYR A 96 -12.37 4.82 -3.33
CA TYR A 96 -11.75 6.00 -2.71
C TYR A 96 -12.13 7.28 -3.46
N LYS A 97 -11.97 7.30 -4.79
CA LYS A 97 -12.34 8.45 -5.63
C LYS A 97 -13.82 8.80 -5.45
N LEU A 98 -14.74 7.83 -5.54
CA LEU A 98 -16.18 8.06 -5.30
C LEU A 98 -16.54 8.64 -3.92
N ARG A 99 -15.69 8.48 -2.91
CA ARG A 99 -15.95 9.00 -1.56
C ARG A 99 -15.39 10.42 -1.36
N PHE A 100 -14.37 10.81 -2.11
CA PHE A 100 -13.58 12.01 -1.84
C PHE A 100 -13.42 12.94 -3.07
N GLU A 101 -13.96 12.56 -4.23
CA GLU A 101 -14.14 13.35 -5.45
C GLU A 101 -15.63 13.46 -5.77
#